data_AF-A0A7L9S7S0-F1
#
_entry.id   AF-A0A7L9S7S0-F1
#
_cell.length_a   1.000
_cell.length_b   1.000
_cell.length_c   1.000
_cell.angle_alpha   90.00
_cell.angle_beta   90.00
_cell.angle_gamma   90.00
#
_symmetry.space_group_name_H-M   'P 1'
#
loop_
_entity.id
_entity.type
_entity.pdbx_description
1 polymer ?
#
loop_
_entity_poly.entity_id
_entity_poly.type
_entity_poly.pdbx_seq_one_letter_code
_entity_poly.pdbx_strand_id
1 'polypeptide(L)'
;MSFKKSDEGFECETVQKKQSYIHKDCIVKIFGYTQDLGTYDELRLGIETTHGVTYHFSEEEAGWQSLVDWVKDFASLESDWMSKAYPEPFSREIKTLWEINT
;
A
#
# COMPACT_ATOMS: atom_id res chain seq x y z
N MET A 1 10.52 9.67 -7.02
CA MET A 1 9.23 8.95 -7.01
C MET A 1 8.13 9.98 -6.81
N SER A 2 7.04 9.90 -7.58
CA SER A 2 5.91 10.81 -7.47
C SER A 2 4.63 10.02 -7.29
N PHE A 3 3.97 10.20 -6.15
CA PHE A 3 2.59 9.76 -5.93
C PHE A 3 1.66 10.96 -6.18
N LYS A 4 0.70 10.81 -7.09
CA LYS A 4 -0.29 11.86 -7.38
C LYS A 4 -1.70 11.27 -7.35
N LYS A 5 -2.46 11.67 -6.33
CA LYS A 5 -3.89 11.32 -6.16
C LYS A 5 -4.75 12.06 -7.18
N SER A 6 -5.77 11.38 -7.71
CA SER A 6 -6.93 11.95 -8.38
C SER A 6 -8.23 11.43 -7.73
N ASP A 7 -9.38 11.94 -8.15
CA ASP A 7 -10.68 11.46 -7.65
C ASP A 7 -11.04 10.03 -8.13
N GLU A 8 -10.35 9.58 -9.18
CA GLU A 8 -10.62 8.31 -9.89
C GLU A 8 -9.57 7.23 -9.59
N GLY A 9 -8.41 7.61 -9.04
CA GLY A 9 -7.31 6.68 -8.80
C GLY A 9 -6.04 7.38 -8.33
N PHE A 10 -4.90 6.78 -8.64
CA PHE A 10 -3.62 7.40 -8.37
C PHE A 10 -2.58 7.06 -9.44
N GLU A 11 -1.71 8.02 -9.72
CA GLU A 11 -0.48 7.80 -10.48
C GLU A 11 0.64 7.45 -9.49
N CYS A 12 1.32 6.35 -9.74
CA CYS A 12 2.48 5.94 -8.96
C CYS A 12 3.64 5.49 -9.85
N GLU A 13 4.84 5.64 -9.33
CA GLU A 13 6.03 4.95 -9.83
C GLU A 13 6.31 3.79 -8.87
N THR A 14 6.39 2.57 -9.37
CA THR A 14 6.65 1.36 -8.56
C THR A 14 8.13 1.21 -8.21
N VAL A 15 8.45 0.27 -7.30
CA VAL A 15 9.83 -0.19 -7.04
C VAL A 15 10.62 -0.59 -8.30
N GLN A 16 9.94 -0.93 -9.40
CA GLN A 16 10.56 -1.24 -10.70
C GLN A 16 10.74 -0.02 -11.61
N LYS A 17 10.53 1.22 -11.11
CA LYS A 17 10.54 2.48 -11.86
C LYS A 17 9.54 2.54 -13.02
N LYS A 18 8.49 1.71 -12.98
CA LYS A 18 7.38 1.81 -13.93
C LYS A 18 6.35 2.79 -13.39
N GLN A 19 6.10 3.84 -14.14
CA GLN A 19 4.94 4.70 -13.93
C GLN A 19 3.69 3.91 -14.32
N SER A 20 2.68 3.96 -13.47
CA SER A 20 1.39 3.31 -13.67
C SER A 20 0.30 4.17 -13.08
N TYR A 21 -0.83 4.23 -13.78
CA TYR A 21 -2.06 4.77 -13.25
C TYR A 21 -2.93 3.61 -12.78
N ILE A 22 -3.37 3.65 -11.53
CA ILE A 22 -4.22 2.63 -10.93
C ILE A 22 -5.56 3.26 -10.63
N HIS A 23 -6.59 2.84 -11.37
CA HIS A 23 -7.97 3.27 -11.15
C HIS A 23 -8.52 2.57 -9.91
N LYS A 24 -9.24 3.33 -9.06
CA LYS A 24 -9.75 2.85 -7.77
C LYS A 24 -10.68 1.64 -7.90
N ASP A 25 -11.47 1.58 -8.97
CA ASP A 25 -12.42 0.48 -9.24
C ASP A 25 -11.73 -0.82 -9.67
N CYS A 26 -10.46 -0.77 -10.05
CA CYS A 26 -9.66 -1.97 -10.28
C CYS A 26 -9.08 -2.52 -8.97
N ILE A 27 -9.25 -1.78 -7.88
CA ILE A 27 -9.08 -2.09 -6.46
C ILE A 27 -9.64 -3.42 -5.94
N VAL A 28 -8.92 -4.53 -5.82
CA VAL A 28 -9.53 -5.75 -5.21
C VAL A 28 -9.06 -6.03 -3.79
N LYS A 29 -7.82 -5.70 -3.47
CA LYS A 29 -7.24 -5.95 -2.15
C LYS A 29 -6.13 -4.96 -1.84
N ILE A 30 -6.10 -4.49 -0.61
CA ILE A 30 -4.99 -3.72 -0.05
C ILE A 30 -4.49 -4.48 1.17
N PHE A 31 -3.20 -4.73 1.22
CA PHE A 31 -2.56 -5.43 2.31
C PHE A 31 -1.23 -4.79 2.68
N GLY A 32 -0.77 -5.16 3.85
CA GLY A 32 0.36 -4.55 4.51
C GLY A 32 1.28 -5.58 5.13
N TYR A 33 2.59 -5.36 5.10
CA TYR A 33 3.59 -6.25 5.72
C TYR A 33 4.89 -5.50 5.99
N THR A 34 5.75 -6.03 6.87
CA THR A 34 7.13 -5.55 7.00
C THR A 34 8.08 -6.46 6.22
N GLN A 35 9.08 -5.84 5.59
CA GLN A 35 10.18 -6.51 4.92
C GLN A 35 11.43 -6.35 5.76
N ASP A 36 12.02 -7.48 6.14
CA ASP A 36 13.31 -7.54 6.82
C ASP A 36 14.43 -7.27 5.81
N LEU A 37 15.11 -6.12 5.94
CA LEU A 37 16.25 -5.74 5.12
C LEU A 37 17.59 -6.09 5.79
N GLY A 38 17.57 -6.83 6.90
CA GLY A 38 18.73 -7.24 7.68
C GLY A 38 19.27 -6.15 8.62
N THR A 39 19.20 -4.88 8.22
CA THR A 39 19.64 -3.73 9.05
C THR A 39 18.50 -3.00 9.75
N TYR A 40 17.30 -3.08 9.21
CA TYR A 40 16.07 -2.50 9.75
C TYR A 40 14.87 -3.19 9.11
N ASP A 41 13.70 -2.98 9.70
CA ASP A 41 12.42 -3.35 9.11
C ASP A 41 11.90 -2.22 8.26
N GLU A 42 11.38 -2.57 7.09
CA GLU A 42 10.78 -1.63 6.17
C GLU A 42 9.30 -1.97 5.98
N LEU A 43 8.45 -0.99 6.22
CA LEU A 43 7.03 -1.11 5.99
C LEU A 43 6.71 -1.11 4.47
N ARG A 44 5.91 -2.08 4.05
CA ARG A 44 5.48 -2.26 2.67
C ARG A 44 3.95 -2.29 2.56
N LEU A 45 3.44 -1.69 1.49
CA LEU A 45 2.03 -1.77 1.11
C LEU A 45 1.90 -2.48 -0.24
N GLY A 46 0.97 -3.43 -0.31
CA GLY A 46 0.58 -4.13 -1.52
C GLY A 46 -0.82 -3.71 -1.95
N ILE A 47 -0.98 -3.33 -3.21
CA ILE A 47 -2.27 -3.03 -3.85
C ILE A 47 -2.46 -4.02 -5.00
N GLU A 48 -3.43 -4.91 -4.85
CA GLU A 48 -3.79 -5.91 -5.86
C GLU A 48 -4.96 -5.40 -6.70
N THR A 49 -4.86 -5.65 -8.01
CA THR A 49 -5.87 -5.23 -8.98
C THR A 49 -6.67 -6.40 -9.55
N THR A 50 -7.84 -6.12 -10.12
CA THR A 50 -8.70 -7.09 -10.82
C THR A 50 -8.00 -7.88 -11.94
N HIS A 51 -6.86 -7.38 -12.45
CA HIS A 51 -6.07 -8.03 -13.49
C HIS A 51 -5.01 -9.00 -12.92
N GLY A 52 -4.99 -9.24 -11.60
CA GLY A 52 -4.00 -10.08 -10.94
C GLY A 52 -2.61 -9.45 -10.83
N VAL A 53 -2.51 -8.13 -11.03
CA VAL A 53 -1.27 -7.38 -10.85
C VAL A 53 -1.24 -6.79 -9.45
N THR A 54 -0.13 -7.02 -8.74
CA THR A 54 0.12 -6.47 -7.41
C THR A 54 1.22 -5.42 -7.48
N TYR A 55 0.91 -4.22 -6.99
CA TYR A 55 1.82 -3.09 -6.88
C TYR A 55 2.34 -3.01 -5.45
N HIS A 56 3.66 -3.01 -5.30
CA HIS A 56 4.33 -2.94 -4.01
C HIS A 56 4.97 -1.56 -3.83
N PHE A 57 4.76 -0.98 -2.66
CA PHE A 57 5.25 0.34 -2.24
C PHE A 57 6.05 0.23 -0.96
N SER A 58 6.98 1.15 -0.75
CA SER A 58 7.84 1.20 0.44
C SER A 58 7.75 2.50 1.21
N GLU A 59 7.95 2.42 2.52
CA GLU A 59 8.03 3.60 3.36
C GLU A 59 9.21 4.52 3.09
N GLU A 60 10.25 4.03 2.43
CA GLU A 60 11.39 4.83 1.99
C GLU A 60 11.09 5.65 0.72
N GLU A 61 9.95 5.38 0.07
CA GLU A 61 9.59 6.01 -1.19
C GLU A 61 9.08 7.44 -1.00
N ALA A 62 9.57 8.35 -1.85
CA ALA A 62 9.06 9.72 -1.90
C ALA A 62 7.57 9.72 -2.29
N GLY A 63 6.70 10.12 -1.35
CA GLY A 63 5.24 10.06 -1.51
C GLY A 63 4.55 8.99 -0.66
N TRP A 64 5.30 8.24 0.16
CA TRP A 64 4.76 7.26 1.09
C TRP A 64 3.61 7.81 1.94
N GLN A 65 3.81 8.96 2.60
CA GLN A 65 2.77 9.55 3.45
C GLN A 65 1.48 9.84 2.67
N SER A 66 1.60 10.35 1.44
CA SER A 66 0.46 10.62 0.56
C SER A 66 -0.28 9.33 0.16
N LEU A 67 0.45 8.24 -0.07
CA LEU A 67 -0.12 6.91 -0.33
C LEU A 67 -0.86 6.38 0.90
N VAL A 68 -0.24 6.46 2.08
CA VAL A 68 -0.84 6.03 3.35
C VAL A 68 -2.13 6.79 3.64
N ASP A 69 -2.12 8.11 3.47
CA ASP A 69 -3.30 8.95 3.64
C ASP A 69 -4.41 8.55 2.65
N TRP A 70 -4.04 8.31 1.38
CA TRP A 70 -4.98 7.83 0.37
C TRP A 70 -5.57 6.46 0.71
N VAL A 71 -4.75 5.49 1.13
CA VAL A 71 -5.21 4.14 1.50
C VAL A 71 -6.15 4.23 2.70
N LYS A 72 -5.82 5.04 3.69
CA LYS A 72 -6.65 5.27 4.86
C LYS A 72 -8.03 5.80 4.47
N ASP A 73 -8.08 6.81 3.61
CA ASP A 73 -9.33 7.38 3.09
C ASP A 73 -10.12 6.34 2.28
N PHE A 74 -9.45 5.67 1.34
CA PHE A 74 -10.07 4.73 0.39
C PHE A 74 -10.68 3.51 1.11
N ALA A 75 -9.90 2.88 1.99
CA ALA A 75 -10.32 1.70 2.73
C ALA A 75 -11.09 2.04 4.02
N SER A 76 -11.34 3.33 4.31
CA SER A 76 -12.00 3.80 5.54
C SER A 76 -11.36 3.25 6.82
N LEU A 77 -10.03 3.25 6.87
CA LEU A 77 -9.26 2.67 7.98
C LEU A 77 -9.25 3.59 9.20
N GLU A 78 -9.18 2.99 10.39
CA GLU A 78 -9.04 3.72 11.66
C GLU A 78 -7.72 4.51 11.72
N SER A 79 -7.66 5.58 12.52
CA SER A 79 -6.46 6.42 12.60
C SER A 79 -5.20 5.69 13.05
N ASP A 80 -5.34 4.63 13.83
CA ASP A 80 -4.25 3.82 14.39
C ASP A 80 -4.05 2.50 13.64
N TRP A 81 -4.60 2.36 12.42
CA TRP A 81 -4.56 1.12 11.64
C TRP A 81 -3.13 0.60 11.44
N MET A 82 -2.15 1.49 11.23
CA MET A 82 -0.75 1.09 11.07
C MET A 82 -0.21 0.42 12.35
N SER A 83 -0.46 1.00 13.52
CA SER A 83 -0.03 0.42 14.80
C SER A 83 -0.71 -0.92 15.09
N LYS A 84 -1.94 -1.13 14.58
CA LYS A 84 -2.68 -2.40 14.70
C LYS A 84 -2.23 -3.46 13.70
N ALA A 85 -1.91 -3.04 12.48
CA ALA A 85 -1.39 -3.93 11.43
C ALA A 85 0.07 -4.33 11.72
N TYR A 86 0.84 -3.45 12.36
CA TYR A 86 2.27 -3.63 12.67
C TYR A 86 2.54 -3.37 14.16
N PRO A 87 2.00 -4.21 15.06
CA PRO A 87 2.19 -4.02 16.49
C PRO A 87 3.62 -4.33 16.94
N GLU A 88 4.37 -5.12 16.16
CA GLU A 88 5.73 -5.54 16.47
C GLU A 88 6.65 -5.41 15.24
N PRO A 89 7.93 -5.02 15.44
CA PRO A 89 8.99 -5.22 14.45
C PRO A 89 9.08 -6.70 14.04
N PHE A 90 9.48 -6.99 12.80
CA PHE A 90 9.67 -8.34 12.23
C PHE A 90 8.41 -9.19 11.95
N SER A 91 7.19 -8.65 12.03
CA SER A 91 6.01 -9.39 11.58
C SER A 91 5.97 -9.51 10.05
N ARG A 92 6.54 -10.61 9.53
CA ARG A 92 6.43 -11.01 8.11
C ARG A 92 5.01 -11.44 7.72
N GLU A 93 4.05 -11.34 8.64
CA GLU A 93 2.66 -11.70 8.37
C GLU A 93 2.00 -10.63 7.51
N ILE A 94 1.49 -11.03 6.35
CA ILE A 94 0.70 -10.16 5.50
C ILE A 94 -0.66 -9.92 6.17
N LYS A 95 -0.95 -8.66 6.50
CA LYS A 95 -2.26 -8.24 7.02
C LYS A 95 -3.08 -7.62 5.90
N THR A 96 -4.25 -8.21 5.62
CA THR A 96 -5.25 -7.56 4.76
C THR A 96 -5.81 -6.34 5.48
N LEU A 97 -5.75 -5.18 4.84
CA LEU A 97 -6.35 -3.93 5.34
C LEU A 97 -7.76 -3.75 4.77
N TRP A 98 -7.95 -4.18 3.52
CA TRP A 98 -9.23 -4.08 2.81
C TRP A 98 -9.28 -5.10 1.67
N GLU A 99 -10.44 -5.70 1.43
CA GLU A 99 -10.69 -6.57 0.28
C GLU A 99 -12.17 -6.56 -0.13
N ILE A 100 -12.46 -6.78 -1.41
CA ILE A 100 -13.83 -7.03 -1.88
C ILE A 100 -14.15 -8.50 -1.59
N ASN A 101 -15.14 -8.75 -0.74
CA ASN A 101 -15.72 -10.10 -0.57
C ASN A 101 -16.55 -10.43 -1.82
N THR A 102 -15.91 -11.03 -2.81
CA THR A 102 -16.57 -11.72 -3.93
C THR A 102 -17.18 -13.04 -3.51
#